data_AF-A0A937T7J1-F1
#
_entry.id   AF-A0A937T7J1-F1
#
_cell.length_a   1.000
_cell.length_b   1.000
_cell.length_c   1.000
_cell.angle_alpha   90.00
_cell.angle_beta   90.00
_cell.angle_gamma   90.00
#
_symmetry.space_group_name_H-M   'P 1'
#
loop_
_entity.id
_entity.type
_entity.pdbx_description
1 polymer ?
#
loop_
_entity_poly.entity_id
_entity_poly.type
_entity_poly.pdbx_seq_one_letter_code
_entity_poly.pdbx_strand_id
1 'polypeptide(L)'
;MTESPFQGISQSGLSDAFAADEARKSRLILEARLLREQQQPEAAAAKFAEAAAIEEQLGEACTKQQLREESFVHYFSSASCWAQAGNFYEAIALCDLLLTEQDLPHSLRTRVEQYADTLRDRRAQWYGDLVDQLAESS
;
A
#
# COMPACT_ATOMS: atom_id res chain seq x y z
N MET A 1 30.14 12.72 10.09
CA MET A 1 29.15 11.89 9.39
C MET A 1 28.06 11.58 10.39
N THR A 2 26.92 12.25 10.29
CA THR A 2 25.80 12.15 11.23
C THR A 2 24.81 11.11 10.69
N GLU A 3 24.81 9.93 11.30
CA GLU A 3 23.73 8.95 11.15
C GLU A 3 22.46 9.56 11.75
N SER A 4 21.52 9.96 10.89
CA SER A 4 20.17 10.28 11.36
C SER A 4 19.43 8.96 11.54
N PRO A 5 18.97 8.60 12.75
CA PRO A 5 18.12 7.43 12.91
C PRO A 5 16.82 7.67 12.13
N PHE A 6 16.32 6.63 11.46
CA PHE A 6 14.95 6.61 10.95
C PHE A 6 14.02 6.91 12.13
N GLN A 7 13.59 8.17 12.25
CA GLN A 7 12.54 8.53 13.19
C GLN A 7 11.26 7.91 12.63
N GLY A 8 10.86 6.80 13.24
CA GLY A 8 9.50 6.30 13.11
C GLY A 8 8.52 7.44 13.41
N ILE A 9 7.37 7.39 12.74
CA ILE A 9 6.25 8.31 12.90
C ILE A 9 6.12 8.73 14.37
N SER A 10 6.07 10.05 14.64
CA SER A 10 5.96 10.57 16.01
C SER A 10 4.73 9.99 16.69
N GLN A 11 4.94 9.10 17.66
CA GLN A 11 3.87 8.40 18.39
C GLN A 11 3.16 9.29 19.43
N SER A 12 3.49 10.58 19.50
CA SER A 12 2.88 11.51 20.45
C SER A 12 1.41 11.75 20.07
N GLY A 13 0.49 11.03 20.73
CA GLY A 13 -0.96 11.15 20.53
C GLY A 13 -1.66 9.85 20.15
N LEU A 14 -0.90 8.83 19.75
CA LEU A 14 -1.41 7.56 19.23
C LEU A 14 -1.56 6.52 20.34
N SER A 15 -2.64 5.72 20.28
CA SER A 15 -3.01 4.75 21.33
C SER A 15 -2.18 3.46 21.27
N ASP A 16 -2.19 2.68 22.34
CA ASP A 16 -1.59 1.34 22.36
C ASP A 16 -2.15 0.43 21.26
N ALA A 17 -3.42 0.63 20.88
CA ALA A 17 -4.05 -0.08 19.77
C ALA A 17 -3.40 0.28 18.41
N PHE A 18 -3.09 1.56 18.20
CA PHE A 18 -2.38 2.01 16.99
C PHE A 18 -0.98 1.37 16.90
N ALA A 19 -0.24 1.35 18.01
CA ALA A 19 1.08 0.71 18.06
C ALA A 19 1.01 -0.81 17.82
N ALA A 20 -0.05 -1.48 18.33
CA ALA A 20 -0.27 -2.89 18.07
C ALA A 20 -0.57 -3.17 16.59
N ASP A 21 -1.38 -2.32 15.96
CA ASP A 21 -1.70 -2.43 14.53
C ASP A 21 -0.48 -2.16 13.64
N GLU A 22 0.36 -1.16 13.99
CA GLU A 22 1.67 -0.92 13.36
C GLU A 22 2.57 -2.16 13.37
N ALA A 23 2.66 -2.82 14.53
CA ALA A 23 3.46 -4.04 14.69
C ALA A 23 2.85 -5.21 13.90
N ARG A 24 1.52 -5.32 13.88
CA ARG A 24 0.80 -6.37 13.16
C ARG A 24 0.97 -6.25 11.66
N LYS A 25 0.78 -5.06 11.06
CA LYS A 25 0.98 -4.87 9.62
C LYS A 25 2.41 -5.21 9.18
N SER A 26 3.41 -4.85 9.99
CA SER A 26 4.82 -5.08 9.66
C SER A 26 5.10 -6.58 9.62
N ARG A 27 4.55 -7.33 10.57
CA ARG A 27 4.63 -8.79 10.58
C ARG A 27 3.95 -9.41 9.36
N LEU A 28 2.74 -8.97 9.02
CA LEU A 28 2.00 -9.48 7.86
C LEU A 28 2.75 -9.26 6.55
N ILE A 29 3.37 -8.09 6.37
CA ILE A 29 4.18 -7.79 5.17
C ILE A 29 5.39 -8.72 5.07
N LEU A 30 6.06 -9.01 6.19
CA LEU A 30 7.18 -9.95 6.22
C LEU A 30 6.74 -11.39 5.95
N GLU A 31 5.64 -11.84 6.57
CA GLU A 31 5.02 -13.14 6.29
C GLU A 31 4.64 -13.28 4.82
N ALA A 32 4.01 -12.26 4.23
CA ALA A 32 3.62 -12.26 2.83
C ALA A 32 4.82 -12.41 1.89
N ARG A 33 5.92 -11.71 2.17
CA ARG A 33 7.17 -11.82 1.40
C ARG A 33 7.76 -13.22 1.50
N LEU A 34 7.82 -13.79 2.71
CA LEU A 34 8.30 -15.14 2.95
C LEU A 34 7.45 -16.18 2.19
N LEU A 35 6.13 -16.07 2.24
CA LEU A 35 5.22 -16.96 1.52
C LEU A 35 5.43 -16.89 0.00
N ARG A 36 5.67 -15.70 -0.53
CA ARG A 36 5.97 -15.52 -1.96
C ARG A 36 7.29 -16.19 -2.34
N GLU A 37 8.32 -16.10 -1.51
CA GLU A 37 9.59 -16.82 -1.70
C GLU A 37 9.42 -18.33 -1.65
N GLN A 38 8.47 -18.82 -0.84
CA GLN A 38 8.08 -20.23 -0.77
C GLN A 38 7.13 -20.67 -1.90
N GLN A 39 6.91 -19.83 -2.92
CA GLN A 39 6.01 -20.11 -4.05
C GLN A 39 4.56 -20.37 -3.62
N GLN A 40 4.09 -19.65 -2.59
CA GLN A 40 2.70 -19.66 -2.12
C GLN A 40 2.04 -18.30 -2.42
N PRO A 41 1.79 -17.96 -3.70
CA PRO A 41 1.38 -16.62 -4.10
C PRO A 41 -0.01 -16.24 -3.57
N GLU A 42 -0.97 -17.16 -3.48
CA GLU A 42 -2.31 -16.88 -2.96
C GLU A 42 -2.27 -16.58 -1.46
N ALA A 43 -1.48 -17.33 -0.70
CA ALA A 43 -1.29 -17.10 0.74
C ALA A 43 -0.57 -15.76 0.98
N ALA A 44 0.45 -15.45 0.17
CA ALA A 44 1.12 -14.15 0.21
C ALA A 44 0.15 -13.00 -0.09
N ALA A 45 -0.68 -13.14 -1.12
CA ALA A 45 -1.67 -12.15 -1.49
C ALA A 45 -2.68 -11.88 -0.37
N ALA A 46 -3.17 -12.93 0.29
CA ALA A 46 -4.07 -12.79 1.43
C ALA A 46 -3.42 -12.00 2.59
N LYS A 47 -2.13 -12.24 2.87
CA LYS A 47 -1.38 -11.50 3.90
C LYS A 47 -1.14 -10.04 3.53
N PHE A 48 -0.86 -9.75 2.25
CA PHE A 48 -0.78 -8.37 1.78
C PHE A 48 -2.12 -7.65 1.85
N ALA A 49 -3.23 -8.31 1.51
CA ALA A 49 -4.56 -7.74 1.64
C ALA A 49 -4.90 -7.38 3.10
N GLU A 50 -4.57 -8.27 4.05
CA GLU A 50 -4.75 -8.00 5.48
C GLU A 50 -3.90 -6.81 5.94
N ALA A 51 -2.64 -6.73 5.49
CA ALA A 51 -1.78 -5.60 5.81
C ALA A 51 -2.30 -4.27 5.21
N ALA A 52 -2.84 -4.31 3.99
CA ALA A 52 -3.41 -3.13 3.33
C ALA A 52 -4.59 -2.55 4.11
N ALA A 53 -5.51 -3.41 4.56
CA ALA A 53 -6.65 -2.99 5.37
C ALA A 53 -6.23 -2.35 6.71
N ILE A 54 -5.16 -2.86 7.34
CA ILE A 54 -4.62 -2.25 8.57
C ILE A 54 -3.99 -0.89 8.26
N GLU A 55 -3.23 -0.76 7.17
CA GLU A 55 -2.66 0.52 6.74
C GLU A 55 -3.75 1.59 6.48
N GLU A 56 -4.89 1.23 5.90
CA GLU A 56 -6.03 2.16 5.76
C GLU A 56 -6.59 2.61 7.11
N GLN A 57 -6.74 1.68 8.07
CA GLN A 57 -7.21 2.01 9.42
C GLN A 57 -6.24 2.94 10.15
N LEU A 58 -4.94 2.73 9.99
CA LEU A 58 -3.89 3.60 10.53
C LEU A 58 -3.92 4.98 9.86
N GLY A 59 -4.07 5.04 8.53
CA GLY A 59 -4.23 6.29 7.79
C GLY A 59 -5.46 7.10 8.21
N GLU A 60 -6.59 6.42 8.41
CA GLU A 60 -7.81 7.03 8.94
C GLU A 60 -7.61 7.57 10.37
N ALA A 61 -6.94 6.80 11.23
CA ALA A 61 -6.62 7.23 12.59
C ALA A 61 -5.70 8.47 12.63
N CYS A 62 -4.68 8.51 11.78
CA CYS A 62 -3.82 9.68 11.61
C CYS A 62 -4.62 10.90 11.10
N THR A 63 -5.51 10.69 10.13
CA THR A 63 -6.40 11.75 9.61
C THR A 63 -7.26 12.34 10.72
N LYS A 64 -7.88 11.49 11.55
CA LYS A 64 -8.72 11.92 12.70
C LYS A 64 -7.94 12.74 13.74
N GLN A 65 -6.64 12.50 13.86
CA GLN A 65 -5.74 13.21 14.76
C GLN A 65 -5.04 14.39 14.10
N GLN A 66 -5.40 14.75 12.87
CA GLN A 66 -4.79 15.82 12.08
C GLN A 66 -3.29 15.60 11.78
N LEU A 67 -2.84 14.34 11.84
CA LEU A 67 -1.51 13.88 11.46
C LEU A 67 -1.49 13.57 9.96
N ARG A 68 -1.53 14.62 9.14
CA ARG A 68 -1.73 14.48 7.68
C ARG A 68 -0.59 13.78 6.98
N GLU A 69 0.66 14.15 7.26
CA GLU A 69 1.82 13.56 6.58
C GLU A 69 1.91 12.05 6.84
N GLU A 70 1.67 11.65 8.09
CA GLU A 70 1.57 10.25 8.51
C GLU A 70 0.45 9.52 7.77
N SER A 71 -0.73 10.15 7.66
CA SER A 71 -1.85 9.57 6.94
C SER A 71 -1.51 9.26 5.47
N PHE A 72 -0.76 10.13 4.80
CA PHE A 72 -0.35 9.92 3.42
C PHE A 72 0.60 8.72 3.27
N VAL A 73 1.50 8.54 4.23
CA VAL A 73 2.41 7.38 4.26
C VAL A 73 1.61 6.09 4.40
N HIS A 74 0.62 6.06 5.30
CA HIS A 74 -0.24 4.90 5.50
C HIS A 74 -1.07 4.55 4.26
N TYR A 75 -1.75 5.53 3.64
CA TYR A 75 -2.52 5.27 2.43
C TYR A 75 -1.64 4.82 1.26
N PHE A 76 -0.44 5.38 1.09
CA PHE A 76 0.48 4.94 0.04
C PHE A 76 1.02 3.53 0.30
N SER A 77 1.27 3.18 1.57
CA SER A 77 1.64 1.83 1.98
C SER A 77 0.50 0.83 1.73
N SER A 78 -0.75 1.21 2.04
CA SER A 78 -1.93 0.40 1.72
C SER A 78 -2.05 0.16 0.21
N ALA A 79 -1.94 1.21 -0.61
CA ALA A 79 -1.95 1.07 -2.08
C ALA A 79 -0.88 0.07 -2.56
N SER A 80 0.31 0.13 -1.98
CA SER A 80 1.40 -0.80 -2.28
C SER A 80 1.11 -2.24 -1.85
N CYS A 81 0.38 -2.43 -0.75
CA CYS A 81 -0.03 -3.76 -0.26
C CYS A 81 -1.17 -4.32 -1.12
N TRP A 82 -2.17 -3.53 -1.49
CA TRP A 82 -3.23 -3.95 -2.40
C TRP A 82 -2.70 -4.38 -3.77
N ALA A 83 -1.75 -3.62 -4.32
CA ALA A 83 -1.09 -3.99 -5.57
C ALA A 83 -0.33 -5.32 -5.45
N GLN A 84 0.32 -5.59 -4.32
CA GLN A 84 0.99 -6.87 -4.06
C GLN A 84 0.01 -8.03 -3.83
N ALA A 85 -1.21 -7.73 -3.36
CA ALA A 85 -2.30 -8.69 -3.27
C ALA A 85 -3.00 -8.94 -4.63
N GLY A 86 -2.58 -8.26 -5.71
CA GLY A 86 -3.20 -8.34 -7.03
C GLY A 86 -4.47 -7.50 -7.18
N ASN A 87 -4.86 -6.74 -6.14
CA ASN A 87 -6.01 -5.84 -6.21
C ASN A 87 -5.59 -4.47 -6.75
N PHE A 88 -5.40 -4.39 -8.07
CA PHE A 88 -5.02 -3.14 -8.74
C PHE A 88 -6.11 -2.07 -8.67
N TYR A 89 -7.38 -2.45 -8.49
CA TYR A 89 -8.47 -1.48 -8.39
C TYR A 89 -8.34 -0.64 -7.11
N GLU A 90 -8.25 -1.28 -5.95
CA GLU A 90 -8.08 -0.58 -4.66
C GLU A 90 -6.75 0.19 -4.62
N ALA A 91 -5.67 -0.40 -5.14
CA ALA A 91 -4.38 0.25 -5.19
C ALA A 91 -4.40 1.57 -6.00
N ILE A 92 -5.07 1.57 -7.17
CA ILE A 92 -5.21 2.77 -8.01
C ILE A 92 -6.16 3.77 -7.33
N ALA A 93 -7.27 3.31 -6.75
CA ALA A 93 -8.24 4.18 -6.07
C ALA A 93 -7.59 4.97 -4.92
N LEU A 94 -6.74 4.33 -4.12
CA LEU A 94 -5.98 4.99 -3.06
C LEU A 94 -4.94 5.98 -3.58
N CYS A 95 -4.28 5.65 -4.70
CA CYS A 95 -3.36 6.60 -5.35
C CYS A 95 -4.13 7.83 -5.84
N ASP A 96 -5.28 7.64 -6.48
CA ASP A 96 -6.11 8.73 -6.98
C ASP A 96 -6.65 9.59 -5.82
N LEU A 97 -7.06 8.97 -4.70
CA LEU A 97 -7.43 9.68 -3.47
C LEU A 97 -6.29 10.59 -3.00
N LEU A 98 -5.07 10.06 -2.85
CA LEU A 98 -3.89 10.84 -2.46
C LEU A 98 -3.64 12.02 -3.40
N LEU A 99 -3.79 11.83 -4.72
CA LEU A 99 -3.56 12.88 -5.69
C LEU A 99 -4.60 14.01 -5.64
N THR A 100 -5.77 13.79 -5.04
CA THR A 100 -6.76 14.84 -4.79
C THR A 100 -6.40 15.77 -3.61
N GLU A 101 -5.51 15.35 -2.71
CA GLU A 101 -5.09 16.14 -1.55
C GLU A 101 -4.18 17.29 -1.99
N GLN A 102 -4.57 18.54 -1.70
CA GLN A 102 -3.86 19.73 -2.18
C GLN A 102 -2.49 19.92 -1.50
N ASP A 103 -2.36 19.46 -0.27
CA ASP A 103 -1.19 19.58 0.59
C ASP A 103 -0.28 18.35 0.55
N LEU A 104 -0.53 17.40 -0.37
CA LEU A 104 0.36 16.26 -0.59
C LEU A 104 1.78 16.76 -0.94
N PRO A 105 2.83 16.37 -0.18
CA PRO A 105 4.20 16.81 -0.46
C PRO A 105 4.63 16.48 -1.89
N HIS A 106 5.28 17.42 -2.57
CA HIS A 106 5.60 17.30 -4.00
C HIS A 106 6.38 16.02 -4.34
N SER A 107 7.36 15.64 -3.50
CA SER A 107 8.12 14.41 -3.67
C SER A 107 7.24 13.15 -3.58
N LEU A 108 6.26 13.15 -2.67
CA LEU A 108 5.32 12.05 -2.52
C LEU A 108 4.32 12.03 -3.69
N ARG A 109 3.82 13.19 -4.11
CA ARG A 109 2.95 13.33 -5.29
C ARG A 109 3.58 12.69 -6.53
N THR A 110 4.81 13.09 -6.88
CA THR A 110 5.53 12.52 -8.03
C THR A 110 5.65 11.00 -7.93
N ARG A 111 5.93 10.48 -6.72
CA ARG A 111 6.01 9.03 -6.49
C ARG A 111 4.66 8.34 -6.66
N VAL A 112 3.57 8.95 -6.17
CA VAL A 112 2.21 8.42 -6.30
C VAL A 112 1.78 8.41 -7.77
N GLU A 113 2.05 9.48 -8.53
CA GLU A 113 1.76 9.57 -9.97
C GLU A 113 2.45 8.44 -10.74
N GLN A 114 3.78 8.33 -10.59
CA GLN A 114 4.58 7.29 -11.25
C GLN A 114 4.12 5.88 -10.87
N TYR A 115 3.75 5.69 -9.60
CA TYR A 115 3.25 4.41 -9.12
C TYR A 115 1.88 4.08 -9.71
N ALA A 116 0.93 5.03 -9.71
CA ALA A 116 -0.40 4.85 -10.28
C ALA A 116 -0.33 4.51 -11.77
N ASP A 117 0.55 5.16 -12.53
CA ASP A 117 0.75 4.86 -13.95
C ASP A 117 1.30 3.44 -14.15
N THR A 118 2.29 3.04 -13.34
CA THR A 118 2.81 1.66 -13.34
C THR A 118 1.71 0.63 -13.04
N LEU A 119 0.80 0.92 -12.11
CA LEU A 119 -0.32 0.03 -11.79
C LEU A 119 -1.34 -0.05 -12.93
N ARG A 120 -1.63 1.08 -13.59
CA ARG A 120 -2.53 1.12 -14.76
C ARG A 120 -1.96 0.32 -15.92
N ASP A 121 -0.67 0.46 -16.20
CA ASP A 121 0.02 -0.30 -17.24
C ASP A 121 -0.01 -1.80 -16.96
N ARG A 122 0.33 -2.21 -15.72
CA ARG A 122 0.26 -3.62 -15.30
C ARG A 122 -1.14 -4.20 -15.42
N ARG A 123 -2.16 -3.43 -15.02
CA ARG A 123 -3.56 -3.83 -15.14
C ARG A 123 -3.96 -3.99 -16.61
N ALA A 124 -3.57 -3.06 -17.48
CA ALA A 124 -3.86 -3.13 -18.91
C ALA A 124 -3.17 -4.35 -19.55
N GLN A 125 -1.92 -4.62 -19.21
CA GLN A 125 -1.19 -5.79 -19.67
C GLN A 125 -1.88 -7.10 -19.25
N TRP A 126 -2.29 -7.21 -17.98
CA TRP A 126 -2.99 -8.40 -17.49
C TRP A 126 -4.31 -8.66 -18.23
N TYR A 127 -5.06 -7.61 -18.56
CA TYR A 127 -6.26 -7.74 -19.39
C TYR A 127 -5.93 -8.16 -20.83
N GLY A 128 -4.85 -7.63 -21.42
CA GLY A 128 -4.38 -8.03 -22.75
C GLY A 128 -4.04 -9.52 -22.80
N ASP A 129 -3.20 -9.98 -21.87
CA ASP A 129 -2.77 -11.37 -21.78
C ASP A 129 -3.96 -12.33 -21.58
N LEU A 130 -4.97 -11.93 -20.79
CA LEU A 130 -6.18 -12.72 -20.58
C LEU A 130 -7.03 -12.84 -21.85
N VAL A 131 -7.17 -11.76 -22.62
CA VAL A 131 -7.90 -11.75 -23.88
C VAL A 131 -7.21 -12.66 -24.90
N ASP A 132 -5.89 -12.59 -24.99
CA ASP A 132 -5.10 -13.43 -25.92
C ASP A 132 -5.24 -14.93 -25.58
N GLN A 133 -5.16 -15.30 -24.29
CA GLN A 133 -5.36 -16.68 -23.84
C GLN A 133 -6.76 -17.22 -24.16
N LEU A 134 -7.78 -16.39 -24.02
CA LEU A 134 -9.16 -16.76 -24.34
C LEU A 134 -9.37 -16.94 -25.85
N ALA A 135 -8.69 -16.13 -26.68
CA ALA A 135 -8.75 -16.22 -28.13
C ALA A 135 -8.00 -17.44 -28.70
N GLU A 136 -6.90 -17.86 -28.07
CA GLU A 136 -6.15 -19.07 -28.45
C GLU A 136 -6.84 -20.38 -28.03
N SER A 137 -7.78 -20.30 -27.07
CA SER A 137 -8.52 -21.45 -26.55
C SER A 137 -9.86 -21.72 -27.27
N SER A 138 -10.19 -20.92 -28.29
CA SER A 138 -11.44 -20.97 -29.08
C SER A 138 -11.21 -21.33 -30.54
#